data_AF-A0A1Y4RED3-F1
#
_entry.id   AF-A0A1Y4RED3-F1
#
_cell.length_a   1.000
_cell.length_b   1.000
_cell.length_c   1.000
_cell.angle_alpha   90.00
_cell.angle_beta   90.00
_cell.angle_gamma   90.00
#
_symmetry.space_group_name_H-M   'P 1'
#
loop_
_entity.id
_entity.type
_entity.pdbx_description
1 polymer ?
#
loop_
_entity_poly.entity_id
_entity_poly.type
_entity_poly.pdbx_seq_one_letter_code
_entity_poly.pdbx_strand_id
1 'polypeptide(L)'
;MKRIQDQTSSDRQLAPEQADRLLNHILDDLHLEYETGSGRRKRKYRRIAVRRYAVKRAAAAACAVLLIVLLAPGTVVPASVSHVSAAPATDSSSVQISFQVDTLIPVQDVTAQINERSLSVESSGYQQYQVMVEENGYLLLDIYSVTGMHTSHGMEITGIDSEAPVIVSHERQDNLILIYVSDGDGVGVDYNSISARTSATEEPVSPAWCDEISGCIAFAVPEEPILIQIPDKNGNYRVLSLSHT
;
A
#
# COMPACT_ATOMS: atom_id res chain seq x y z
N MET A 1 -16.21 86.33 -32.29
CA MET A 1 -16.97 85.33 -31.51
C MET A 1 -16.05 84.71 -30.48
N LYS A 2 -16.56 84.52 -29.25
CA LYS A 2 -15.92 83.84 -28.10
C LYS A 2 -15.41 82.44 -28.47
N ARG A 3 -14.31 81.95 -27.88
CA ARG A 3 -14.30 81.06 -26.69
C ARG A 3 -12.87 80.66 -26.26
N ILE A 4 -12.76 80.44 -24.96
CA ILE A 4 -11.58 80.11 -24.13
C ILE A 4 -11.49 78.57 -23.91
N GLN A 5 -10.31 78.13 -23.42
CA GLN A 5 -9.87 76.85 -22.82
C GLN A 5 -9.17 75.87 -23.79
N ASP A 6 -8.02 75.28 -23.46
CA ASP A 6 -7.58 74.76 -22.15
C ASP A 6 -6.06 74.80 -21.92
N GLN A 7 -5.67 74.59 -20.66
CA GLN A 7 -4.30 74.55 -20.12
C GLN A 7 -3.37 73.50 -20.77
N THR A 8 -2.05 73.76 -20.84
CA THR A 8 -0.99 72.73 -20.66
C THR A 8 0.42 73.34 -20.50
N SER A 9 1.12 72.85 -19.47
CA SER A 9 2.57 72.73 -19.22
C SER A 9 3.61 73.52 -20.06
N SER A 10 4.53 74.19 -19.36
CA SER A 10 5.92 74.26 -19.83
C SER A 10 6.86 74.00 -18.66
N ASP A 11 7.38 72.77 -18.66
CA ASP A 11 8.41 72.23 -17.79
C ASP A 11 9.70 73.02 -18.01
N ARG A 12 10.01 73.98 -17.11
CA ARG A 12 11.29 74.70 -17.17
C ARG A 12 12.38 73.81 -16.58
N GLN A 13 12.96 72.96 -17.43
CA GLN A 13 14.20 72.26 -17.11
C GLN A 13 15.31 73.29 -16.85
N LEU A 14 15.77 73.35 -15.61
CA LEU A 14 16.97 74.10 -15.23
C LEU A 14 18.18 73.46 -15.91
N ALA A 15 19.04 74.28 -16.51
CA ALA A 15 20.30 73.80 -17.06
C ALA A 15 21.12 73.12 -15.94
N PRO A 16 21.86 72.03 -16.23
CA PRO A 16 22.54 71.23 -15.21
C PRO A 16 23.49 72.08 -14.34
N GLU A 17 24.15 73.07 -14.94
CA GLU A 17 25.03 74.00 -14.21
C GLU A 17 24.28 74.92 -13.24
N GLN A 18 23.02 75.28 -13.55
CA GLN A 18 22.16 76.06 -12.67
C GLN A 18 21.62 75.21 -11.53
N ALA A 19 21.27 73.95 -11.81
CA ALA A 19 20.85 73.00 -10.79
C ALA A 19 21.98 72.72 -9.79
N ASP A 20 23.22 72.56 -10.27
CA ASP A 20 24.40 72.32 -9.41
C ASP A 20 24.73 73.55 -8.55
N ARG A 21 24.61 74.77 -9.08
CA ARG A 21 24.80 75.99 -8.29
C ARG A 21 23.73 76.15 -7.21
N LEU A 22 22.49 75.83 -7.53
CA LEU A 22 21.37 75.95 -6.60
C LEU A 22 21.45 74.88 -5.50
N LEU A 23 21.89 73.67 -5.85
CA LEU A 23 22.17 72.60 -4.89
C LEU A 23 23.31 72.97 -3.93
N ASN A 24 24.42 73.52 -4.44
CA ASN A 24 25.53 73.96 -3.60
C ASN A 24 25.11 75.10 -2.66
N HIS A 25 24.28 76.02 -3.13
CA HIS A 25 23.79 77.12 -2.30
C HIS A 25 22.85 76.65 -1.18
N ILE A 26 22.03 75.63 -1.43
CA ILE A 26 21.17 75.00 -0.41
C ILE A 26 21.99 74.22 0.62
N LEU A 27 23.06 73.55 0.18
CA LEU A 27 23.94 72.78 1.06
C LEU A 27 24.77 73.68 2.00
N ASP A 28 25.22 74.83 1.49
CA ASP A 28 25.90 75.85 2.30
C ASP A 28 24.96 76.50 3.32
N ASP A 29 23.73 76.85 2.92
CA ASP A 29 22.70 77.41 3.83
C ASP A 29 22.29 76.44 4.95
N LEU A 30 22.41 75.13 4.70
CA LEU A 30 22.06 74.09 5.67
C LEU A 30 23.26 73.62 6.52
N HIS A 31 24.46 74.22 6.36
CA HIS A 31 25.69 73.82 7.05
C HIS A 31 25.98 72.30 7.03
N LEU A 32 25.60 71.64 5.93
CA LEU A 32 25.85 70.21 5.75
C LEU A 32 27.24 70.02 5.13
N GLU A 33 28.26 69.90 5.96
CA GLU A 33 29.58 69.45 5.50
C GLU A 33 29.43 68.08 4.82
N TYR A 34 29.83 68.01 3.55
CA TYR A 34 29.94 66.76 2.82
C TYR A 34 31.11 65.94 3.39
N GLU A 35 30.88 65.23 4.51
CA GLU A 35 31.87 64.31 5.05
C GLU A 35 32.06 63.12 4.10
N THR A 36 33.24 63.07 3.48
CA THR A 36 33.73 62.01 2.58
C THR A 36 34.07 60.70 3.33
N GLY A 37 33.22 60.26 4.26
CA GLY A 37 33.41 59.06 5.09
C GLY A 37 32.65 57.80 4.64
N SER A 38 31.91 57.83 3.52
CA SER A 38 30.93 56.79 3.17
C SER A 38 31.53 55.50 2.57
N GLY A 39 32.74 55.55 2.00
CA GLY A 39 33.37 54.42 1.29
C GLY A 39 33.89 53.28 2.18
N ARG A 40 34.42 53.60 3.37
CA ARG A 40 35.01 52.60 4.30
C ARG A 40 33.94 51.77 5.02
N ARG A 41 32.83 52.38 5.44
CA ARG A 41 31.69 51.67 6.06
C ARG A 41 30.96 50.77 5.06
N LYS A 42 30.65 51.25 3.84
CA LYS A 42 30.01 50.44 2.78
C LYS A 42 30.84 49.20 2.40
N ARG A 43 32.17 49.31 2.35
CA ARG A 43 33.07 48.16 2.10
C ARG A 43 33.03 47.12 3.23
N LYS A 44 32.93 47.52 4.50
CA LYS A 44 32.80 46.57 5.63
C LYS A 44 31.48 45.80 5.58
N TYR A 45 30.35 46.48 5.36
CA TYR A 45 29.04 45.83 5.24
C TYR A 45 28.97 44.88 4.04
N ARG A 46 29.50 45.28 2.89
CA ARG A 46 29.57 44.42 1.70
C ARG A 46 30.37 43.14 1.97
N ARG A 47 31.50 43.22 2.68
CA ARG A 47 32.29 42.02 3.06
C ARG A 47 31.49 41.07 3.97
N ILE A 48 30.76 41.60 4.95
CA ILE A 48 29.95 40.78 5.87
C ILE A 48 28.82 40.08 5.12
N ALA A 49 28.11 40.80 4.25
CA ALA A 49 27.02 40.25 3.45
C ALA A 49 27.51 39.15 2.49
N VAL A 50 28.61 39.40 1.77
CA VAL A 50 29.22 38.41 0.85
C VAL A 50 29.70 37.17 1.62
N ARG A 51 30.29 37.34 2.81
CA ARG A 51 30.73 36.21 3.64
C ARG A 51 29.56 35.36 4.10
N ARG A 52 28.45 35.97 4.55
CA ARG A 52 27.22 35.25 4.92
C ARG A 52 26.62 34.50 3.74
N TYR A 53 26.61 35.11 2.56
CA TYR A 53 26.13 34.47 1.33
C TYR A 53 27.00 33.27 0.92
N ALA A 54 28.32 33.43 0.97
CA ALA A 54 29.28 32.38 0.68
C ALA A 54 29.15 31.21 1.67
N VAL A 55 29.02 31.49 2.98
CA VAL A 55 28.80 30.45 4.00
C VAL A 55 27.49 29.70 3.77
N LYS A 56 26.38 30.41 3.46
CA LYS A 56 25.10 29.77 3.14
C LYS A 56 25.22 28.86 1.90
N ARG A 57 25.88 29.31 0.85
CA ARG A 57 26.12 28.48 -0.35
C ARG A 57 27.03 27.30 -0.08
N ALA A 58 28.10 27.49 0.70
CA ALA A 58 29.01 26.42 1.08
C ALA A 58 28.29 25.35 1.92
N ALA A 59 27.44 25.77 2.87
CA ALA A 59 26.62 24.86 3.67
C ALA A 59 25.61 24.10 2.78
N ALA A 60 24.91 24.80 1.88
CA ALA A 60 23.99 24.15 0.94
C ALA A 60 24.71 23.14 0.02
N ALA A 61 25.91 23.49 -0.48
CA ALA A 61 26.73 22.59 -1.29
C ALA A 61 27.20 21.37 -0.47
N ALA A 62 27.61 21.56 0.78
CA ALA A 62 27.99 20.47 1.66
C ALA A 62 26.81 19.51 1.94
N CYS A 63 25.61 20.03 2.19
CA CYS A 63 24.40 19.21 2.33
C CYS A 63 24.07 18.44 1.05
N ALA A 64 24.21 19.07 -0.12
CA ALA A 64 23.99 18.41 -1.41
C ALA A 64 25.00 17.27 -1.65
N VAL A 65 26.28 17.51 -1.36
CA VAL A 65 27.32 16.47 -1.46
C VAL A 65 27.05 15.32 -0.49
N LEU A 66 26.63 15.62 0.75
CA LEU A 66 26.32 14.61 1.75
C LEU A 66 25.10 13.75 1.34
N LEU A 67 24.07 14.37 0.77
CA LEU A 67 22.93 13.66 0.17
C LEU A 67 23.36 12.76 -0.99
N ILE A 68 24.23 13.25 -1.88
CA ILE A 68 24.75 12.45 -3.01
C ILE A 68 25.55 11.25 -2.50
N VAL A 69 26.38 11.41 -1.48
CA VAL A 69 27.18 10.31 -0.89
C VAL A 69 26.27 9.30 -0.19
N LEU A 70 25.26 9.74 0.56
CA LEU A 70 24.31 8.84 1.21
C LEU A 70 23.42 8.07 0.23
N LEU A 71 23.18 8.64 -0.96
CA LEU A 71 22.41 8.01 -2.03
C LEU A 71 23.30 7.29 -3.07
N ALA A 72 24.62 7.26 -2.87
CA ALA A 72 25.53 6.62 -3.80
C ALA A 72 25.34 5.08 -3.77
N PRO A 73 25.34 4.42 -4.94
CA PRO A 73 25.21 2.97 -5.00
C PRO A 73 26.41 2.30 -4.30
N GLY A 74 26.13 1.40 -3.34
CA GLY A 74 27.14 0.59 -2.65
C GLY A 74 27.47 0.98 -1.20
N THR A 75 26.98 2.12 -0.69
CA THR A 75 27.14 2.50 0.73
C THR A 75 25.91 2.22 1.59
N VAL A 76 24.81 1.75 0.97
CA VAL A 76 23.51 1.66 1.62
C VAL A 76 23.10 0.22 1.84
N VAL A 77 22.57 -0.04 3.04
CA VAL A 77 22.07 -1.35 3.43
C VAL A 77 20.79 -1.65 2.62
N PRO A 78 20.69 -2.82 1.99
CA PRO A 78 19.45 -3.23 1.31
C PRO A 78 18.27 -3.24 2.27
N ALA A 79 17.08 -2.95 1.74
CA ALA A 79 15.86 -2.97 2.52
C ALA A 79 15.64 -4.38 3.07
N SER A 80 15.27 -4.51 4.35
CA SER A 80 14.93 -5.79 4.96
C SER A 80 13.45 -5.86 5.30
N VAL A 81 12.85 -7.03 5.18
CA VAL A 81 11.48 -7.28 5.62
C VAL A 81 11.48 -7.74 7.08
N SER A 82 10.64 -7.13 7.91
CA SER A 82 10.47 -7.45 9.31
C SER A 82 8.99 -7.43 9.71
N HIS A 83 8.70 -7.84 10.95
CA HIS A 83 7.34 -7.83 11.52
C HIS A 83 6.30 -8.53 10.62
N VAL A 84 6.68 -9.65 10.02
CA VAL A 84 5.78 -10.45 9.19
C VAL A 84 4.75 -11.13 10.10
N SER A 85 3.48 -10.86 9.84
CA SER A 85 2.35 -11.48 10.52
C SER A 85 1.39 -12.03 9.48
N ALA A 86 0.97 -13.28 9.67
CA ALA A 86 -0.08 -13.92 8.89
C ALA A 86 -1.31 -14.07 9.78
N ALA A 87 -2.43 -13.49 9.37
CA ALA A 87 -3.71 -13.66 10.05
C ALA A 87 -4.74 -14.21 9.07
N PRO A 88 -5.59 -15.18 9.47
CA PRO A 88 -6.76 -15.53 8.69
C PRO A 88 -7.57 -14.27 8.43
N ALA A 89 -7.97 -14.06 7.19
CA ALA A 89 -8.88 -12.99 6.86
C ALA A 89 -10.29 -13.33 7.34
N THR A 90 -11.17 -12.33 7.30
CA THR A 90 -12.54 -12.44 7.85
C THR A 90 -13.38 -13.52 7.13
N ASP A 91 -12.97 -13.92 5.93
CA ASP A 91 -13.64 -14.85 5.04
C ASP A 91 -13.15 -16.31 5.13
N SER A 92 -12.15 -16.62 5.97
CA SER A 92 -11.63 -18.00 6.24
C SER A 92 -11.05 -18.76 5.02
N SER A 93 -11.20 -18.22 3.81
CA SER A 93 -10.63 -18.73 2.55
C SER A 93 -9.38 -17.97 2.10
N SER A 94 -8.94 -16.98 2.87
CA SER A 94 -7.77 -16.17 2.55
C SER A 94 -6.96 -15.82 3.81
N VAL A 95 -5.69 -15.49 3.60
CA VAL A 95 -4.76 -15.07 4.64
C VAL A 95 -4.29 -13.66 4.32
N GLN A 96 -4.46 -12.77 5.29
CA GLN A 96 -3.89 -11.44 5.23
C GLN A 96 -2.46 -11.48 5.79
N ILE A 97 -1.49 -11.19 4.92
CA ILE A 97 -0.09 -11.03 5.31
C ILE A 97 0.19 -9.55 5.50
N SER A 98 0.62 -9.18 6.70
CA SER A 98 1.10 -7.83 7.02
C SER A 98 2.61 -7.88 7.26
N PHE A 99 3.35 -6.93 6.69
CA PHE A 99 4.80 -6.85 6.89
C PHE A 99 5.29 -5.41 6.88
N GLN A 100 6.48 -5.21 7.46
CA GLN A 100 7.17 -3.93 7.49
C GLN A 100 8.46 -4.02 6.68
N VAL A 101 8.78 -2.94 5.96
CA VAL A 101 10.04 -2.80 5.20
C VAL A 101 10.96 -1.84 5.94
N ASP A 102 11.97 -2.38 6.61
CA ASP A 102 12.98 -1.59 7.30
C ASP A 102 14.03 -1.09 6.31
N THR A 103 13.94 0.20 5.97
CA THR A 103 14.89 0.85 5.07
C THR A 103 15.07 2.33 5.41
N LEU A 104 16.31 2.81 5.23
CA LEU A 104 16.65 4.23 5.32
C LEU A 104 16.36 4.96 4.00
N ILE A 105 16.36 4.25 2.88
CA ILE A 105 16.04 4.80 1.56
C ILE A 105 14.54 4.68 1.34
N PRO A 106 13.87 5.72 0.80
CA PRO A 106 12.48 5.63 0.39
C PRO A 106 12.22 4.45 -0.56
N VAL A 107 11.18 3.68 -0.24
CA VAL A 107 10.68 2.62 -1.10
C VAL A 107 10.00 3.25 -2.31
N GLN A 108 10.36 2.79 -3.51
CA GLN A 108 9.72 3.17 -4.76
C GLN A 108 8.51 2.28 -5.05
N ASP A 109 8.69 0.96 -4.89
CA ASP A 109 7.67 -0.02 -5.22
C ASP A 109 7.82 -1.29 -4.37
N VAL A 110 6.71 -1.99 -4.15
CA VAL A 110 6.65 -3.29 -3.50
C VAL A 110 5.71 -4.16 -4.31
N THR A 111 6.23 -5.29 -4.81
CA THR A 111 5.44 -6.25 -5.56
C THR A 111 5.38 -7.57 -4.79
N ALA A 112 4.25 -8.26 -4.92
CA ALA A 112 4.03 -9.56 -4.32
C ALA A 112 3.60 -10.54 -5.41
N GLN A 113 4.08 -11.77 -5.33
CA GLN A 113 3.72 -12.85 -6.25
C GLN A 113 3.53 -14.16 -5.48
N ILE A 114 2.46 -14.88 -5.77
CA ILE A 114 2.21 -16.24 -5.29
C ILE A 114 2.17 -17.16 -6.52
N ASN A 115 2.96 -18.23 -6.55
CA ASN A 115 2.98 -19.19 -7.67
C ASN A 115 3.05 -18.51 -9.07
N GLU A 116 3.92 -17.51 -9.22
CA GLU A 116 4.11 -16.70 -10.45
C GLU A 116 2.94 -15.78 -10.83
N ARG A 117 1.93 -15.62 -9.97
CA ARG A 117 0.82 -14.66 -10.16
C ARG A 117 1.02 -13.43 -9.29
N SER A 118 0.97 -12.24 -9.88
CA SER A 118 1.04 -10.98 -9.15
C SER A 118 -0.17 -10.77 -8.24
N LEU A 119 0.10 -10.37 -7.00
CA LEU A 119 -0.90 -9.97 -6.01
C LEU A 119 -0.88 -8.45 -5.80
N SER A 120 -2.02 -7.90 -5.41
CA SER A 120 -2.13 -6.48 -5.04
C SER A 120 -1.53 -6.24 -3.67
N VAL A 121 -0.63 -5.26 -3.57
CA VAL A 121 -0.03 -4.83 -2.31
C VAL A 121 -0.66 -3.51 -1.89
N GLU A 122 -1.24 -3.49 -0.70
CA GLU A 122 -1.82 -2.29 -0.10
C GLU A 122 -0.85 -1.69 0.91
N SER A 123 -0.70 -0.36 0.92
CA SER A 123 0.07 0.32 1.96
C SER A 123 -0.87 0.72 3.10
N SER A 124 -0.67 0.11 4.27
CA SER A 124 -1.45 0.39 5.49
C SER A 124 -0.84 1.52 6.33
N GLY A 125 0.39 1.94 6.02
CA GLY A 125 1.10 2.98 6.77
C GLY A 125 2.51 3.24 6.23
N TYR A 126 3.30 4.02 6.98
CA TYR A 126 4.69 4.28 6.60
C TYR A 126 5.50 2.97 6.66
N GLN A 127 5.98 2.52 5.49
CA GLN A 127 6.74 1.28 5.33
C GLN A 127 5.99 0.02 5.78
N GLN A 128 4.66 0.09 5.89
CA GLN A 128 3.81 -1.02 6.27
C GLN A 128 2.92 -1.40 5.09
N TYR A 129 2.89 -2.69 4.81
CA TYR A 129 2.24 -3.25 3.63
C TYR A 129 1.41 -4.47 4.01
N GLN A 130 0.37 -4.68 3.23
CA GLN A 130 -0.56 -5.78 3.37
C GLN A 130 -0.78 -6.43 2.00
N VAL A 131 -0.84 -7.75 2.00
CA VAL A 131 -1.20 -8.54 0.82
C VAL A 131 -2.18 -9.63 1.23
N MET A 132 -3.22 -9.80 0.41
CA MET A 132 -4.21 -10.85 0.56
C MET A 132 -3.79 -12.04 -0.29
N VAL A 133 -3.71 -13.23 0.33
CA VAL A 133 -3.32 -14.47 -0.32
C VAL A 133 -4.49 -15.45 -0.22
N GLU A 134 -4.95 -15.97 -1.36
CA GLU A 134 -6.12 -16.84 -1.47
C GLU A 134 -5.75 -18.29 -1.85
N GLU A 135 -4.47 -18.58 -2.01
CA GLU A 135 -3.98 -19.92 -2.38
C GLU A 135 -2.71 -20.29 -1.62
N ASN A 136 -2.53 -21.58 -1.37
CA ASN A 136 -1.29 -22.11 -0.83
C ASN A 136 -0.16 -22.00 -1.86
N GLY A 137 1.07 -21.84 -1.38
CA GLY A 137 2.25 -21.77 -2.25
C GLY A 137 3.37 -20.94 -1.66
N TYR A 138 4.29 -20.52 -2.53
CA TYR A 138 5.43 -19.70 -2.13
C TYR A 138 5.21 -18.23 -2.50
N LEU A 139 5.03 -17.39 -1.49
CA LEU A 139 4.88 -15.95 -1.63
C LEU A 139 6.26 -15.31 -1.77
N LEU A 140 6.49 -14.59 -2.86
CA LEU A 140 7.68 -13.79 -3.11
C LEU A 140 7.33 -12.31 -3.05
N LEU A 141 8.03 -11.57 -2.20
CA LEU A 141 7.94 -10.12 -2.06
C LEU A 141 9.20 -9.49 -2.65
N ASP A 142 9.04 -8.58 -3.59
CA ASP A 142 10.14 -7.81 -4.19
C ASP A 142 9.99 -6.34 -3.86
N ILE A 143 11.03 -5.78 -3.23
CA ILE A 143 11.08 -4.39 -2.78
C ILE A 143 12.07 -3.63 -3.67
N TYR A 144 11.61 -2.54 -4.26
CA TYR A 144 12.41 -1.63 -5.07
C TYR A 144 12.53 -0.28 -4.37
N SER A 145 13.76 0.23 -4.26
CA SER A 145 14.04 1.56 -3.71
C SER A 145 14.19 2.60 -4.81
N VAL A 146 14.04 3.89 -4.45
CA VAL A 146 14.22 4.99 -5.42
C VAL A 146 15.64 5.11 -5.99
N THR A 147 16.62 4.45 -5.38
CA THR A 147 18.00 4.38 -5.88
C THR A 147 18.23 3.22 -6.84
N GLY A 148 17.20 2.39 -7.08
CA GLY A 148 17.27 1.19 -7.92
C GLY A 148 17.78 -0.06 -7.21
N MET A 149 18.03 -0.02 -5.89
CA MET A 149 18.31 -1.24 -5.14
C MET A 149 17.06 -2.11 -5.03
N HIS A 150 17.26 -3.41 -5.12
CA HIS A 150 16.21 -4.43 -5.08
C HIS A 150 16.52 -5.46 -3.99
N THR A 151 15.48 -5.94 -3.30
CA THR A 151 15.59 -7.04 -2.33
C THR A 151 14.36 -7.92 -2.41
N SER A 152 14.58 -9.23 -2.36
CA SER A 152 13.52 -10.24 -2.37
C SER A 152 13.40 -10.90 -1.01
N HIS A 153 12.17 -11.16 -0.57
CA HIS A 153 11.84 -11.94 0.62
C HIS A 153 10.80 -13.00 0.25
N GLY A 154 11.03 -14.25 0.62
CA GLY A 154 10.12 -15.34 0.30
C GLY A 154 9.64 -16.07 1.54
N MET A 155 8.38 -16.52 1.51
CA MET A 155 7.77 -17.29 2.58
C MET A 155 6.77 -18.31 2.04
N GLU A 156 6.64 -19.44 2.74
CA GLU A 156 5.66 -20.47 2.41
C GLU A 156 4.32 -20.16 3.07
N ILE A 157 3.24 -20.26 2.29
CA ILE A 157 1.85 -20.11 2.72
C ILE A 157 1.17 -21.47 2.62
N THR A 158 0.65 -21.95 3.74
CA THR A 158 -0.01 -23.27 3.86
C THR A 158 -1.28 -23.16 4.68
N GLY A 159 -2.21 -24.10 4.48
CA GLY A 159 -3.41 -24.23 5.31
C GLY A 159 -4.59 -23.36 4.88
N ILE A 160 -4.53 -22.75 3.69
CA ILE A 160 -5.71 -22.20 3.02
C ILE A 160 -6.47 -23.36 2.40
N ASP A 161 -7.72 -23.54 2.79
CA ASP A 161 -8.61 -24.54 2.23
C ASP A 161 -9.89 -23.89 1.71
N SER A 162 -10.03 -23.83 0.39
CA SER A 162 -11.18 -23.22 -0.28
C SER A 162 -12.01 -24.23 -1.07
N GLU A 163 -11.63 -25.51 -1.04
CA GLU A 163 -12.33 -26.54 -1.78
C GLU A 163 -13.43 -27.16 -0.93
N ALA A 164 -14.59 -27.41 -1.53
CA ALA A 164 -15.67 -28.13 -0.84
C ALA A 164 -15.44 -29.65 -0.95
N PRO A 165 -15.93 -30.44 0.03
CA PRO A 165 -15.86 -31.89 -0.03
C PRO A 165 -16.39 -32.46 -1.35
N VAL A 166 -15.67 -33.44 -1.89
CA VAL A 166 -16.02 -34.11 -3.14
C VAL A 166 -16.64 -35.47 -2.89
N ILE A 167 -17.56 -35.87 -3.78
CA ILE A 167 -18.14 -37.21 -3.75
C ILE A 167 -17.25 -38.13 -4.56
N VAL A 168 -16.62 -39.07 -3.89
CA VAL A 168 -15.72 -40.06 -4.50
C VAL A 168 -16.52 -41.13 -5.22
N SER A 169 -17.56 -41.64 -4.57
CA SER A 169 -18.45 -42.64 -5.15
C SER A 169 -19.76 -42.72 -4.36
N HIS A 170 -20.73 -43.44 -4.91
CA HIS A 170 -21.95 -43.80 -4.20
C HIS A 170 -22.36 -45.20 -4.61
N GLU A 171 -23.01 -45.90 -3.68
CA GLU A 171 -23.56 -47.24 -3.92
C GLU A 171 -24.90 -47.40 -3.21
N ARG A 172 -25.70 -48.35 -3.71
CA ARG A 172 -26.94 -48.74 -3.07
C ARG A 172 -26.74 -50.14 -2.47
N GLN A 173 -26.97 -50.25 -1.17
CA GLN A 173 -26.93 -51.52 -0.45
C GLN A 173 -28.23 -51.68 0.31
N ASP A 174 -29.02 -52.69 -0.04
CA ASP A 174 -30.34 -52.95 0.52
C ASP A 174 -31.26 -51.70 0.46
N ASN A 175 -31.66 -51.19 1.63
CA ASN A 175 -32.49 -49.99 1.79
C ASN A 175 -31.67 -48.73 2.13
N LEU A 176 -30.35 -48.75 1.90
CA LEU A 176 -29.44 -47.64 2.14
C LEU A 176 -28.78 -47.16 0.85
N ILE A 177 -28.55 -45.85 0.80
CA ILE A 177 -27.66 -45.19 -0.16
C ILE A 177 -26.41 -44.79 0.63
N LEU A 178 -25.27 -45.35 0.23
CA LEU A 178 -23.97 -45.07 0.81
C LEU A 178 -23.28 -44.05 -0.08
N ILE A 179 -22.82 -42.96 0.51
CA ILE A 179 -22.11 -41.88 -0.17
C ILE A 179 -20.71 -41.81 0.42
N TYR A 180 -19.70 -41.99 -0.42
CA TYR A 180 -18.30 -41.85 -0.03
C TYR A 180 -17.83 -40.45 -0.38
N VAL A 181 -17.34 -39.74 0.63
CA VAL A 181 -16.87 -38.36 0.52
C VAL A 181 -15.40 -38.25 0.90
N SER A 182 -14.72 -37.30 0.29
CA SER A 182 -13.34 -36.96 0.61
C SER A 182 -13.17 -35.46 0.49
N ASP A 183 -12.30 -34.92 1.34
CA ASP A 183 -11.90 -33.52 1.30
C ASP A 183 -10.54 -33.34 0.59
N GLY A 184 -10.00 -34.41 -0.02
CA GLY A 184 -8.69 -34.37 -0.65
C GLY A 184 -7.59 -34.02 0.35
N ASP A 185 -6.89 -32.92 0.06
CA ASP A 185 -5.85 -32.28 0.86
C ASP A 185 -6.36 -31.12 1.76
N GLY A 186 -7.68 -30.95 1.85
CA GLY A 186 -8.34 -30.03 2.75
C GLY A 186 -8.27 -30.40 4.24
N VAL A 187 -8.96 -29.63 5.08
CA VAL A 187 -8.95 -29.78 6.56
C VAL A 187 -9.81 -30.93 7.07
N GLY A 188 -10.55 -31.59 6.18
CA GLY A 188 -11.39 -32.74 6.41
C GLY A 188 -12.88 -32.39 6.53
N VAL A 189 -13.72 -33.35 6.16
CA VAL A 189 -15.18 -33.28 6.28
C VAL A 189 -15.61 -33.14 7.74
N ASP A 190 -16.58 -32.27 8.02
CA ASP A 190 -17.25 -32.16 9.32
C ASP A 190 -18.51 -33.02 9.35
N TYR A 191 -18.34 -34.29 9.75
CA TYR A 191 -19.43 -35.26 9.81
C TYR A 191 -20.53 -34.92 10.83
N ASN A 192 -20.20 -34.16 11.88
CA ASN A 192 -21.15 -33.78 12.92
C ASN A 192 -22.11 -32.68 12.45
N SER A 193 -21.69 -31.90 11.45
CA SER A 193 -22.47 -30.80 10.87
C SER A 193 -23.18 -31.18 9.57
N ILE A 194 -23.11 -32.45 9.15
CA ILE A 194 -23.89 -32.94 8.01
C ILE A 194 -25.37 -32.80 8.32
N SER A 195 -26.10 -32.19 7.39
CA SER A 195 -27.55 -32.04 7.50
C SER A 195 -28.22 -32.47 6.21
N ALA A 196 -29.42 -33.04 6.34
CA ALA A 196 -30.28 -33.29 5.20
C ALA A 196 -31.69 -32.80 5.50
N ARG A 197 -32.41 -32.42 4.45
CA ARG A 197 -33.80 -31.98 4.53
C ARG A 197 -34.60 -32.50 3.34
N THR A 198 -35.89 -32.77 3.55
CA THR A 198 -36.80 -33.08 2.44
C THR A 198 -36.94 -31.85 1.53
N SER A 199 -36.97 -32.07 0.22
CA SER A 199 -37.04 -30.97 -0.75
C SER A 199 -38.41 -30.27 -0.76
N ALA A 200 -39.46 -30.97 -0.33
CA ALA A 200 -40.83 -30.47 -0.36
C ALA A 200 -41.26 -29.77 0.94
N THR A 201 -40.91 -30.34 2.11
CA THR A 201 -41.37 -29.87 3.43
C THR A 201 -40.27 -29.22 4.27
N GLU A 202 -39.01 -29.26 3.81
CA GLU A 202 -37.82 -28.81 4.56
C GLU A 202 -37.65 -29.51 5.92
N GLU A 203 -38.29 -30.66 6.12
CA GLU A 203 -38.17 -31.44 7.34
C GLU A 203 -36.78 -32.07 7.45
N PRO A 204 -36.14 -32.02 8.64
CA PRO A 204 -34.80 -32.55 8.82
C PRO A 204 -34.79 -34.07 8.69
N VAL A 205 -33.83 -34.59 7.94
CA VAL A 205 -33.57 -36.02 7.75
C VAL A 205 -32.18 -36.33 8.31
N SER A 206 -32.10 -37.30 9.21
CA SER A 206 -30.82 -37.73 9.78
C SER A 206 -30.19 -38.85 8.94
N PRO A 207 -28.85 -38.90 8.81
CA PRO A 207 -28.17 -40.07 8.27
C PRO A 207 -28.45 -41.29 9.17
N ALA A 208 -28.51 -42.46 8.57
CA ALA A 208 -28.62 -43.72 9.31
C ALA A 208 -27.34 -43.98 10.14
N TRP A 209 -26.18 -43.66 9.56
CA TRP A 209 -24.89 -43.65 10.23
C TRP A 209 -23.87 -42.87 9.38
N CYS A 210 -22.80 -42.44 10.04
CA CYS A 210 -21.62 -41.85 9.43
C CYS A 210 -20.39 -42.60 9.93
N ASP A 211 -19.45 -42.89 9.04
CA ASP A 211 -18.15 -43.45 9.38
C ASP A 211 -17.05 -42.54 8.82
N GLU A 212 -16.42 -41.78 9.72
CA GLU A 212 -15.37 -40.82 9.36
C GLU A 212 -14.11 -41.51 8.83
N ILE A 213 -13.85 -42.77 9.22
CA ILE A 213 -12.62 -43.49 8.85
C ILE A 213 -12.69 -43.93 7.39
N SER A 214 -13.81 -44.50 6.96
CA SER A 214 -14.03 -44.88 5.56
C SER A 214 -14.50 -43.72 4.68
N GLY A 215 -14.91 -42.62 5.31
CA GLY A 215 -15.48 -41.46 4.63
C GLY A 215 -16.90 -41.71 4.12
N CYS A 216 -17.65 -42.58 4.77
CA CYS A 216 -18.94 -43.05 4.28
C CYS A 216 -20.10 -42.46 5.10
N ILE A 217 -21.12 -41.97 4.38
CA ILE A 217 -22.37 -41.47 4.94
C ILE A 217 -23.51 -42.31 4.38
N ALA A 218 -24.31 -42.91 5.25
CA ALA A 218 -25.44 -43.73 4.82
C ALA A 218 -26.77 -43.03 5.10
N PHE A 219 -27.60 -42.94 4.07
CA PHE A 219 -29.00 -42.50 4.18
C PHE A 219 -29.93 -43.65 3.83
N ALA A 220 -31.09 -43.71 4.48
CA ALA A 220 -32.18 -44.56 3.99
C ALA A 220 -32.60 -44.09 2.59
N VAL A 221 -32.97 -45.03 1.71
CA VAL A 221 -33.56 -44.69 0.42
C VAL A 221 -34.78 -43.81 0.67
N PRO A 222 -34.79 -42.56 0.19
CA PRO A 222 -35.82 -41.63 0.60
C PRO A 222 -37.08 -41.81 -0.26
N GLU A 223 -38.26 -41.68 0.36
CA GLU A 223 -39.55 -41.75 -0.36
C GLU A 223 -39.79 -40.49 -1.20
N GLU A 224 -39.25 -39.36 -0.75
CA GLU A 224 -39.28 -38.07 -1.43
C GLU A 224 -37.84 -37.55 -1.66
N PRO A 225 -37.59 -36.66 -2.64
CA PRO A 225 -36.25 -36.12 -2.83
C PRO A 225 -35.71 -35.40 -1.59
N ILE A 226 -34.49 -35.70 -1.16
CA ILE A 226 -33.81 -35.02 -0.06
C ILE A 226 -32.62 -34.21 -0.56
N LEU A 227 -32.37 -33.06 0.07
CA LEU A 227 -31.19 -32.23 -0.11
C LEU A 227 -30.24 -32.45 1.05
N ILE A 228 -29.03 -32.90 0.76
CA ILE A 228 -27.97 -33.15 1.74
C ILE A 228 -26.93 -32.06 1.61
N GLN A 229 -26.50 -31.49 2.73
CA GLN A 229 -25.41 -30.55 2.84
C GLN A 229 -24.28 -31.18 3.65
N ILE A 230 -23.10 -31.23 3.05
CA ILE A 230 -21.89 -31.87 3.60
C ILE A 230 -20.83 -30.79 3.76
N PRO A 231 -20.64 -30.24 4.96
CA PRO A 231 -19.59 -29.25 5.23
C PRO A 231 -18.23 -29.91 5.48
N ASP A 232 -17.16 -29.17 5.20
CA ASP A 232 -15.82 -29.41 5.77
C ASP A 232 -15.66 -28.67 7.11
N LYS A 233 -14.47 -28.75 7.70
CA LYS A 233 -14.12 -28.03 8.94
C LYS A 233 -13.73 -26.56 8.72
N ASN A 234 -13.53 -26.12 7.47
CA ASN A 234 -13.22 -24.72 7.14
C ASN A 234 -14.46 -23.90 6.72
N GLY A 235 -15.64 -24.54 6.68
CA GLY A 235 -16.91 -23.93 6.31
C GLY A 235 -17.28 -24.03 4.83
N ASN A 236 -16.46 -24.65 3.97
CA ASN A 236 -16.87 -25.00 2.62
C ASN A 236 -17.87 -26.16 2.69
N TYR A 237 -18.79 -26.24 1.72
CA TYR A 237 -19.80 -27.30 1.74
C TYR A 237 -20.23 -27.75 0.36
N ARG A 238 -20.63 -29.02 0.28
CA ARG A 238 -21.22 -29.64 -0.90
C ARG A 238 -22.72 -29.84 -0.69
N VAL A 239 -23.52 -29.56 -1.71
CA VAL A 239 -24.95 -29.88 -1.72
C VAL A 239 -25.22 -31.00 -2.71
N LEU A 240 -25.99 -32.00 -2.28
CA LEU A 240 -26.43 -33.12 -3.09
C LEU A 240 -27.95 -33.22 -3.05
N SER A 241 -28.54 -33.73 -4.13
CA SER A 241 -29.94 -34.13 -4.15
C SER A 241 -30.01 -35.64 -4.36
N LEU A 242 -30.64 -36.35 -3.43
CA LEU A 242 -30.96 -37.76 -3.59
C LEU A 242 -32.44 -37.91 -3.92
N SER A 243 -32.77 -38.77 -4.88
CA SER A 243 -34.14 -39.09 -5.25
C SER A 243 -34.25 -40.59 -5.56
N HIS A 244 -35.48 -41.11 -5.55
CA HIS A 244 -35.79 -42.54 -5.59
C HIS A 244 -35.56 -43.24 -6.95
N THR A 245 -35.14 -42.55 -8.02
CA THR A 245 -35.12 -43.14 -9.39
C THR A 245 -34.31 -44.42 -9.53
#